data_AF-A0A9E5IMQ7-F1
#
_entry.id   AF-A0A9E5IMQ7-F1
#
_cell.length_a   1.000
_cell.length_b   1.000
_cell.length_c   1.000
_cell.angle_alpha   90.00
_cell.angle_beta   90.00
_cell.angle_gamma   90.00
#
_symmetry.space_group_name_H-M   'P 1'
#
loop_
_entity.id
_entity.type
_entity.pdbx_description
1 polymer ?
#
loop_
_entity_poly.entity_id
_entity_poly.type
_entity_poly.pdbx_seq_one_letter_code
_entity_poly.pdbx_strand_id
1 'polypeptide(L)'
;GIWKNRLVATTTDRGETWSEKVFAANLPNNASKYWLQRTADGRYALALNPTNRNRYPLAVTTSEDCATFSGLAAIHGELPDQRFGGYLKNMGPQYVRGLEAGNPAEAGPDSNSAFWLTYSVNKEDIWVARVPVPVTTTVSGAIHDNFEANPLGPRPRRSLRRLARRRAPRRGPLRLCPHRPRLPRYPRGENLLQGFRPPKQRSPRN
;
A
#
# COMPACT_ATOMS: atom_id res chain seq x y z
N GLY A 1 -4.66 -0.09 -15.23
CA GLY A 1 -3.96 -0.88 -14.19
C GLY A 1 -2.62 -0.25 -13.88
N ILE A 2 -2.19 -0.27 -12.62
CA ILE A 2 -0.87 0.21 -12.18
C ILE A 2 -0.22 -0.81 -11.24
N TRP A 3 1.08 -1.02 -11.39
CA TRP A 3 1.87 -1.97 -10.59
C TRP A 3 3.13 -1.30 -10.04
N LYS A 4 3.90 -2.07 -9.25
CA LYS A 4 5.24 -1.65 -8.80
C LYS A 4 6.11 -1.27 -10.00
N ASN A 5 7.15 -0.48 -9.73
CA ASN A 5 8.11 -0.04 -10.73
C ASN A 5 7.42 0.69 -11.88
N ARG A 6 6.40 1.51 -11.55
CA ARG A 6 5.64 2.38 -12.48
C ARG A 6 5.10 1.68 -13.74
N LEU A 7 4.89 0.36 -13.69
CA LEU A 7 4.30 -0.37 -14.80
C LEU A 7 2.81 -0.04 -14.89
N VAL A 8 2.34 0.24 -16.11
CA VAL A 8 0.94 0.55 -16.41
C VAL A 8 0.49 -0.19 -17.66
N ALA A 9 -0.81 -0.46 -17.71
CA ALA A 9 -1.51 -1.04 -18.86
C ALA A 9 -2.99 -0.67 -18.77
N THR A 10 -3.69 -0.72 -19.89
CA THR A 10 -5.13 -0.44 -19.98
C THR A 10 -5.89 -1.71 -20.40
N THR A 11 -7.19 -1.72 -20.15
CA THR A 11 -8.12 -2.79 -20.52
C THR A 11 -9.44 -2.12 -20.93
N THR A 12 -10.11 -2.69 -21.92
CA THR A 12 -11.45 -2.26 -22.38
C THR A 12 -12.51 -3.34 -22.14
N ASP A 13 -12.12 -4.50 -21.63
CA ASP A 13 -12.93 -5.70 -21.46
C ASP A 13 -12.96 -6.17 -19.99
N ARG A 14 -12.94 -5.21 -19.05
CA ARG A 14 -13.00 -5.46 -17.60
C ARG A 14 -11.85 -6.32 -17.06
N GLY A 15 -10.69 -6.30 -17.71
CA GLY A 15 -9.46 -6.92 -17.24
C GLY A 15 -9.20 -8.33 -17.76
N GLU A 16 -10.03 -8.83 -18.69
CA GLU A 16 -9.81 -10.10 -19.39
C GLU A 16 -8.55 -10.01 -20.26
N THR A 17 -8.38 -8.92 -21.00
CA THR A 17 -7.17 -8.61 -21.75
C THR A 17 -6.60 -7.25 -21.37
N TRP A 18 -5.28 -7.12 -21.56
CA TRP A 18 -4.54 -5.91 -21.24
C TRP A 18 -3.68 -5.50 -22.42
N SER A 19 -3.54 -4.19 -22.60
CA SER A 19 -2.50 -3.64 -23.46
C SER A 19 -1.11 -4.12 -23.01
N GLU A 20 -0.12 -3.97 -23.87
CA GLU A 20 1.27 -4.16 -23.46
C GLU A 20 1.58 -3.30 -22.23
N LYS A 21 2.32 -3.89 -21.28
CA LYS A 21 2.75 -3.18 -20.07
C LYS A 21 3.90 -2.27 -20.42
N VAL A 22 3.72 -0.99 -20.17
CA VAL A 22 4.75 0.03 -20.39
C VAL A 22 5.13 0.69 -19.07
N PHE A 23 6.32 1.28 -19.02
CA PHE A 23 6.72 2.13 -17.89
C PHE A 23 6.08 3.52 -18.06
N ALA A 24 5.30 3.96 -17.07
CA ALA A 24 4.74 5.30 -17.07
C ALA A 24 5.86 6.36 -17.08
N ALA A 25 5.74 7.35 -17.96
CA ALA A 25 6.65 8.48 -18.00
C ALA A 25 6.54 9.32 -16.71
N ASN A 26 7.67 9.88 -16.26
CA ASN A 26 7.74 10.82 -15.14
C ASN A 26 7.18 10.34 -13.79
N LEU A 27 6.85 9.05 -13.64
CA LEU A 27 6.67 8.42 -12.34
C LEU A 27 8.02 7.90 -11.82
N PRO A 28 8.25 7.97 -10.50
CA PRO A 28 9.40 7.32 -9.89
C PRO A 28 9.43 5.84 -10.25
N ASN A 29 10.60 5.22 -10.32
CA ASN A 29 10.72 3.78 -10.48
C ASN A 29 11.08 3.16 -9.13
N ASN A 30 10.07 2.80 -8.33
CA ASN A 30 10.27 2.18 -7.03
C ASN A 30 9.31 0.99 -6.79
N ALA A 31 9.67 0.18 -5.79
CA ALA A 31 8.93 -1.01 -5.40
C ALA A 31 8.02 -0.80 -4.16
N SER A 32 7.81 0.45 -3.71
CA SER A 32 7.00 0.75 -2.51
C SER A 32 5.49 0.82 -2.76
N LYS A 33 5.07 0.43 -3.98
CA LYS A 33 3.70 0.36 -4.51
C LYS A 33 3.10 1.72 -4.87
N TYR A 34 2.12 1.64 -5.76
CA TYR A 34 1.25 2.72 -6.21
C TYR A 34 -0.18 2.29 -5.92
N TRP A 35 -1.05 3.26 -5.66
CA TRP A 35 -2.48 3.02 -5.53
C TRP A 35 -3.24 4.06 -6.36
N LEU A 36 -4.04 3.57 -7.30
CA LEU A 36 -4.85 4.39 -8.20
C LEU A 36 -6.32 4.05 -7.98
N GLN A 37 -7.15 5.07 -7.81
CA GLN A 37 -8.60 4.90 -7.73
C GLN A 37 -9.33 6.11 -8.33
N ARG A 38 -10.59 5.90 -8.71
CA ARG A 38 -11.53 6.98 -8.95
C ARG A 38 -12.01 7.55 -7.62
N THR A 39 -12.28 8.84 -7.57
CA THR A 39 -12.80 9.56 -6.39
C THR A 39 -14.26 9.97 -6.59
N ALA A 40 -14.97 10.24 -5.50
CA ALA A 40 -16.40 10.54 -5.54
C ALA A 40 -16.75 11.85 -6.26
N ASP A 41 -15.79 12.77 -6.39
CA ASP A 41 -15.89 14.00 -7.20
C ASP A 41 -15.66 13.74 -8.71
N GLY A 42 -15.56 12.47 -9.13
CA GLY A 42 -15.43 12.07 -10.54
C GLY A 42 -14.00 12.08 -11.08
N ARG A 43 -13.02 12.57 -10.30
CA ARG A 43 -11.58 12.60 -10.64
C ARG A 43 -10.91 11.26 -10.33
N TYR A 44 -9.60 11.20 -10.56
CA TYR A 44 -8.73 10.09 -10.20
C TYR A 44 -7.65 10.54 -9.23
N ALA A 45 -7.32 9.70 -8.25
CA ALA A 45 -6.25 9.92 -7.30
C ALA A 45 -5.21 8.81 -7.40
N LEU A 46 -3.94 9.20 -7.51
CA LEU A 46 -2.79 8.31 -7.46
C LEU A 46 -1.98 8.59 -6.19
N ALA A 47 -1.96 7.64 -5.26
CA ALA A 47 -1.12 7.67 -4.08
C ALA A 47 0.20 6.92 -4.33
N LEU A 48 1.32 7.55 -3.98
CA LEU A 48 2.67 7.07 -4.28
C LEU A 48 3.71 7.63 -3.31
N ASN A 49 4.91 7.03 -3.30
CA ASN A 49 6.12 7.70 -2.82
C ASN A 49 6.80 8.41 -4.00
N PRO A 50 6.93 9.75 -4.00
CA PRO A 50 7.45 10.52 -5.14
C PRO A 50 8.99 10.49 -5.22
N THR A 51 9.60 9.33 -4.96
CA THR A 51 11.07 9.15 -4.90
C THR A 51 11.49 7.81 -5.49
N ASN A 52 12.64 7.74 -6.14
CA ASN A 52 13.13 6.46 -6.73
C ASN A 52 13.67 5.48 -5.68
N ARG A 53 14.30 5.98 -4.61
CA ARG A 53 14.98 5.14 -3.61
C ARG A 53 14.26 5.13 -2.26
N ASN A 54 13.90 6.31 -1.77
CA ASN A 54 13.26 6.46 -0.48
C ASN A 54 11.80 5.98 -0.52
N ARG A 55 11.23 5.70 0.65
CA ARG A 55 9.81 5.34 0.79
C ARG A 55 9.05 6.42 1.56
N TYR A 56 9.42 7.67 1.33
CA TYR A 56 8.83 8.84 1.96
C TYR A 56 9.03 10.08 1.08
N PRO A 57 8.12 11.07 1.16
CA PRO A 57 6.83 11.02 1.86
C PRO A 57 5.84 10.07 1.17
N LEU A 58 4.70 9.78 1.80
CA LEU A 58 3.52 9.30 1.06
C LEU A 58 2.77 10.51 0.54
N ALA A 59 2.52 10.55 -0.76
CA ALA A 59 1.89 11.67 -1.45
C ALA A 59 0.71 11.19 -2.30
N VAL A 60 -0.12 12.13 -2.73
CA VAL A 60 -1.20 11.95 -3.71
C VAL A 60 -1.04 12.97 -4.83
N THR A 61 -1.39 12.56 -6.04
CA THR A 61 -1.58 13.44 -7.20
C THR A 61 -2.93 13.13 -7.83
N THR A 62 -3.55 14.09 -8.52
CA THR A 62 -4.90 13.91 -9.09
C THR A 62 -4.94 14.10 -10.59
N SER A 63 -5.97 13.56 -11.23
CA SER A 63 -6.16 13.58 -12.68
C SER A 63 -7.65 13.64 -13.02
N GLU A 64 -7.98 14.26 -14.14
CA GLU A 64 -9.34 14.27 -14.70
C GLU A 64 -9.58 13.11 -15.67
N ASP A 65 -8.52 12.64 -16.34
CA ASP A 65 -8.56 11.69 -17.46
C ASP A 65 -7.95 10.31 -17.12
N CYS A 66 -7.42 10.14 -15.90
CA CYS A 66 -6.66 8.96 -15.46
C CYS A 66 -5.36 8.71 -16.25
N ALA A 67 -4.90 9.67 -17.06
CA ALA A 67 -3.68 9.57 -17.86
C ALA A 67 -2.64 10.63 -17.42
N THR A 68 -3.08 11.87 -17.24
CA THR A 68 -2.24 13.01 -16.89
C THR A 68 -2.49 13.41 -15.44
N PHE A 69 -1.47 13.29 -14.60
CA PHE A 69 -1.58 13.57 -13.16
C PHE A 69 -0.81 14.84 -12.78
N SER A 70 -1.43 15.69 -11.96
CA SER A 70 -0.83 16.93 -11.45
C SER A 70 -1.33 17.26 -10.03
N GLY A 71 -0.69 18.25 -9.40
CA GLY A 71 -1.02 18.67 -8.04
C GLY A 71 -0.55 17.67 -6.99
N LEU A 72 0.78 17.49 -6.89
CA LEU A 72 1.38 16.60 -5.89
C LEU A 72 1.22 17.17 -4.47
N ALA A 73 0.55 16.44 -3.58
CA ALA A 73 0.28 16.81 -2.21
C ALA A 73 0.75 15.74 -1.22
N ALA A 74 1.31 16.14 -0.07
CA ALA A 74 1.74 15.21 0.96
C ALA A 74 0.56 14.67 1.79
N ILE A 75 0.47 13.34 1.95
CA ILE A 75 -0.45 12.68 2.88
C ILE A 75 0.27 12.43 4.23
N HIS A 76 1.49 11.87 4.16
CA HIS A 76 2.28 11.51 5.33
C HIS A 76 3.74 11.90 5.09
N GLY A 77 4.21 12.94 5.79
CA GLY A 77 5.59 13.43 5.74
C GLY A 77 6.47 13.01 6.91
N GLU A 78 5.88 12.54 8.02
CA GLU A 78 6.61 12.14 9.21
C GLU A 78 7.44 10.87 9.01
N LEU A 79 8.54 10.78 9.75
CA LEU A 79 9.42 9.61 9.79
C LEU A 79 9.67 9.21 11.25
N PRO A 80 8.73 8.47 11.89
CA PRO A 80 8.97 7.96 13.22
C PRO A 80 10.15 6.96 13.20
N ASP A 81 10.87 6.89 14.32
CA ASP A 81 11.99 5.94 14.48
C ASP A 81 11.53 4.50 14.28
N GLN A 82 12.38 3.70 13.61
CA GLN A 82 12.17 2.25 13.55
C GLN A 82 12.60 1.62 14.88
N ARG A 83 11.65 1.08 15.64
CA ARG A 83 11.93 0.55 16.99
C ARG A 83 12.52 -0.86 16.96
N PHE A 84 12.21 -1.65 15.93
CA PHE A 84 12.68 -3.03 15.82
C PHE A 84 13.50 -3.23 14.54
N GLY A 85 14.70 -3.81 14.68
CA GLY A 85 15.51 -4.22 13.53
C GLY A 85 14.82 -5.28 12.67
N GLY A 86 15.26 -5.43 11.41
CA GLY A 86 14.77 -6.48 10.52
C GLY A 86 15.39 -6.37 9.13
N TYR A 87 15.76 -7.51 8.55
CA TYR A 87 16.62 -7.60 7.35
C TYR A 87 16.12 -6.79 6.14
N LEU A 88 14.81 -6.78 5.87
CA LEU A 88 14.24 -6.09 4.72
C LEU A 88 13.39 -4.86 5.11
N LYS A 89 13.55 -4.34 6.32
CA LYS A 89 12.82 -3.13 6.75
C LYS A 89 13.45 -1.89 6.12
N ASN A 90 12.58 -0.96 5.72
CA ASN A 90 12.96 0.28 5.06
C ASN A 90 12.18 1.41 5.71
N MET A 91 12.81 2.57 5.92
CA MET A 91 12.17 3.69 6.60
C MET A 91 11.06 4.33 5.76
N GLY A 92 9.99 4.79 6.43
CA GLY A 92 8.92 5.62 5.88
C GLY A 92 7.59 4.92 5.56
N PRO A 93 6.55 5.69 5.23
CA PRO A 93 5.23 5.21 4.83
C PRO A 93 5.24 4.55 3.44
N GLN A 94 4.85 3.28 3.38
CA GLN A 94 5.01 2.43 2.21
C GLN A 94 3.92 1.38 2.10
N TYR A 95 3.80 0.82 0.90
CA TYR A 95 2.84 -0.23 0.55
C TYR A 95 1.40 0.27 0.71
N VAL A 96 1.14 1.46 0.18
CA VAL A 96 -0.19 2.06 0.18
C VAL A 96 -1.22 1.20 -0.55
N ARG A 97 -2.41 1.11 0.03
CA ARG A 97 -3.58 0.46 -0.55
C ARG A 97 -4.86 1.12 -0.05
N GLY A 98 -5.78 1.42 -0.95
CA GLY A 98 -7.13 1.87 -0.61
C GLY A 98 -8.15 0.76 -0.78
N LEU A 99 -9.41 1.16 -0.93
CA LEU A 99 -10.55 0.26 -1.13
C LEU A 99 -10.72 -0.01 -2.62
N GLU A 100 -10.88 -1.28 -2.98
CA GLU A 100 -11.17 -1.67 -4.37
C GLU A 100 -12.60 -1.30 -4.75
N ALA A 101 -12.77 -0.89 -6.01
CA ALA A 101 -14.05 -0.52 -6.59
C ALA A 101 -15.12 -1.60 -6.35
N GLY A 102 -16.27 -1.19 -5.81
CA GLY A 102 -17.40 -2.09 -5.56
C GLY A 102 -17.37 -2.80 -4.21
N ASN A 103 -16.35 -2.59 -3.38
CA ASN A 103 -16.38 -3.06 -2.00
C ASN A 103 -17.41 -2.28 -1.16
N PRO A 104 -18.13 -2.92 -0.22
CA PRO A 104 -19.13 -2.23 0.62
C PRO A 104 -18.57 -1.07 1.45
N ALA A 105 -17.27 -1.11 1.79
CA ALA A 105 -16.60 -0.04 2.51
C ALA A 105 -16.51 1.26 1.70
N GLU A 106 -16.59 1.21 0.36
CA GLU A 106 -16.72 2.39 -0.49
C GLU A 106 -18.11 3.04 -0.42
N ALA A 107 -19.09 2.39 0.20
CA ALA A 107 -20.41 2.96 0.50
C ALA A 107 -20.52 3.50 1.94
N GLY A 108 -19.38 3.62 2.65
CA GLY A 108 -19.34 4.17 4.01
C GLY A 108 -19.86 5.61 4.10
N PRO A 109 -20.18 6.11 5.31
CA PRO A 109 -20.92 7.37 5.50
C PRO A 109 -20.20 8.63 4.99
N ASP A 110 -18.89 8.56 4.74
CA ASP A 110 -18.11 9.67 4.20
C ASP A 110 -17.53 9.41 2.81
N SER A 111 -17.98 8.35 2.13
CA SER A 111 -17.50 7.96 0.79
C SER A 111 -17.65 9.04 -0.27
N ASN A 112 -18.68 9.88 -0.15
CA ASN A 112 -18.89 11.03 -1.04
C ASN A 112 -17.92 12.20 -0.78
N SER A 113 -17.14 12.17 0.32
CA SER A 113 -16.33 13.30 0.80
C SER A 113 -14.88 12.95 1.15
N ALA A 114 -14.50 11.67 1.03
CA ALA A 114 -13.11 11.22 1.10
C ALA A 114 -12.94 9.81 0.55
N PHE A 115 -11.67 9.49 0.31
CA PHE A 115 -11.20 8.11 0.24
C PHE A 115 -10.24 7.81 1.38
N TRP A 116 -10.05 6.52 1.64
CA TRP A 116 -9.25 6.02 2.74
C TRP A 116 -8.09 5.17 2.22
N LEU A 117 -6.92 5.36 2.84
CA LEU A 117 -5.70 4.64 2.51
C LEU A 117 -5.17 3.92 3.74
N THR A 118 -4.72 2.69 3.54
CA THR A 118 -3.96 1.91 4.52
C THR A 118 -2.53 1.75 4.02
N TYR A 119 -1.57 1.81 4.92
CA TYR A 119 -0.15 1.64 4.59
C TYR A 119 0.64 1.25 5.84
N SER A 120 1.85 0.73 5.63
CA SER A 120 2.79 0.47 6.71
C SER A 120 3.77 1.63 6.85
N VAL A 121 4.27 1.90 8.05
CA VAL A 121 5.43 2.77 8.30
C VAL A 121 6.53 1.90 8.87
N ASN A 122 7.73 1.99 8.28
CA ASN A 122 8.91 1.18 8.63
C ASN A 122 8.70 -0.34 8.52
N LYS A 123 7.63 -0.80 7.84
CA LYS A 123 7.14 -2.19 7.91
C LYS A 123 6.93 -2.68 9.35
N GLU A 124 6.45 -1.80 10.21
CA GLU A 124 6.33 -2.04 11.64
C GLU A 124 4.98 -1.57 12.18
N ASP A 125 4.65 -0.31 11.93
CA ASP A 125 3.36 0.27 12.29
C ASP A 125 2.41 0.25 11.11
N ILE A 126 1.14 -0.06 11.34
CA ILE A 126 0.08 0.06 10.34
C ILE A 126 -0.69 1.35 10.57
N TRP A 127 -0.84 2.12 9.50
CA TRP A 127 -1.46 3.43 9.49
C TRP A 127 -2.64 3.45 8.54
N VAL A 128 -3.57 4.34 8.86
CA VAL A 128 -4.72 4.68 8.03
C VAL A 128 -4.72 6.19 7.83
N ALA A 129 -4.96 6.65 6.61
CA ALA A 129 -5.17 8.05 6.29
C ALA A 129 -6.53 8.25 5.65
N ARG A 130 -7.24 9.28 6.09
CA ARG A 130 -8.40 9.83 5.42
C ARG A 130 -7.95 10.97 4.51
N VAL A 131 -8.31 10.92 3.23
CA VAL A 131 -7.97 11.99 2.28
C VAL A 131 -9.27 12.63 1.77
N PRO A 132 -9.58 13.88 2.16
CA PRO A 132 -10.77 14.59 1.69
C PRO A 132 -10.79 14.73 0.16
N VAL A 133 -11.99 14.71 -0.42
CA VAL A 133 -12.22 15.08 -1.82
C VAL A 133 -13.16 16.30 -1.90
N PRO A 134 -12.90 17.27 -2.78
CA PRO A 134 -11.75 17.35 -3.68
C PRO A 134 -10.42 17.55 -2.91
N VAL A 135 -9.33 16.98 -3.44
CA VAL A 135 -8.00 17.15 -2.86
C VAL A 135 -7.55 18.59 -3.08
N THR A 136 -7.25 19.31 -2.01
CA THR A 136 -6.83 20.72 -2.04
C THR A 136 -5.50 20.90 -1.32
N THR A 137 -4.64 21.76 -1.85
CA THR A 137 -3.35 22.15 -1.26
C THR A 137 -3.31 23.62 -0.86
N THR A 138 -4.35 24.37 -1.17
CA THR A 138 -4.50 25.79 -0.86
C THR A 138 -5.64 25.98 0.11
N VAL A 139 -5.52 27.01 0.96
CA VAL A 139 -6.57 27.44 1.88
C VAL A 139 -7.17 28.73 1.33
N SER A 140 -8.50 28.79 1.22
CA SER A 140 -9.20 30.02 0.87
C SER A 140 -9.54 30.82 2.13
N GLY A 141 -8.97 32.02 2.23
CA GLY A 141 -9.23 32.97 3.30
C GLY A 141 -8.53 32.66 4.63
N ALA A 142 -8.76 33.52 5.62
CA ALA A 142 -8.26 33.34 6.98
C ALA A 142 -8.95 32.17 7.70
N ILE A 143 -8.22 31.51 8.60
CA ILE A 143 -8.71 30.37 9.37
C ILE A 143 -9.38 30.88 10.66
N HIS A 144 -10.68 30.67 10.78
CA HIS A 144 -11.48 31.06 11.94
C HIS A 144 -12.11 29.82 12.62
N ASP A 145 -11.27 28.85 13.00
CA ASP A 145 -11.74 27.61 13.63
C ASP A 145 -12.21 27.88 15.07
N ASN A 146 -13.40 27.38 15.43
CA ASN A 146 -13.88 27.30 16.80
C ASN A 146 -14.10 25.82 17.18
N PHE A 147 -13.28 25.31 18.09
CA PHE A 147 -13.30 23.90 18.50
C PHE A 147 -14.42 23.60 19.52
N GLU A 148 -14.84 24.59 20.31
CA GLU A 148 -15.96 24.45 21.25
C GLU A 148 -17.30 24.35 20.51
N ALA A 149 -17.42 25.05 19.36
CA ALA A 149 -18.59 24.98 18.50
C ALA A 149 -18.62 23.76 17.56
N ASN A 150 -17.53 22.98 17.49
CA ASN A 150 -17.42 21.79 16.63
C ASN A 150 -16.97 20.55 17.43
N PRO A 151 -17.80 20.06 18.38
CA PRO A 151 -17.45 18.88 19.18
C PRO A 151 -17.41 17.62 18.30
N LEU A 152 -16.23 17.00 18.21
CA LEU A 152 -15.91 15.71 17.57
C LEU A 152 -16.81 15.30 16.36
N GLY A 153 -16.80 16.15 15.32
CA GLY A 153 -17.31 15.90 13.95
C GLY A 153 -18.16 17.08 13.40
N PRO A 154 -18.16 17.43 12.10
CA PRO A 154 -17.23 17.14 11.00
C PRO A 154 -16.16 18.25 10.81
N ARG A 155 -14.91 17.82 11.09
CA ARG A 155 -13.61 18.10 10.44
C ARG A 155 -13.07 19.54 10.34
N PRO A 156 -11.91 19.82 10.97
CA PRO A 156 -11.19 21.08 10.80
C PRO A 156 -10.64 21.21 9.38
N ARG A 157 -10.42 22.45 8.92
CA ARG A 157 -9.64 22.79 7.69
C ARG A 157 -8.15 22.38 7.78
N ARG A 158 -7.77 21.56 8.76
CA ARG A 158 -6.39 21.23 9.14
C ARG A 158 -6.12 19.74 8.96
N SER A 159 -4.87 19.41 8.65
CA SER A 159 -4.38 18.03 8.72
C SER A 159 -4.28 17.58 10.19
N LEU A 160 -5.02 16.54 10.56
CA LEU A 160 -4.99 15.95 11.90
C LEU A 160 -4.27 14.60 11.87
N ARG A 161 -3.42 14.34 12.86
CA ARG A 161 -2.73 13.05 13.04
C ARG A 161 -2.99 12.54 14.45
N ARG A 162 -3.32 11.25 14.57
CA ARG A 162 -3.45 10.56 15.85
C ARG A 162 -2.72 9.23 15.80
N LEU A 163 -1.63 9.11 16.54
CA LEU A 163 -0.94 7.84 16.73
C LEU A 163 -1.69 7.02 17.79
N ALA A 164 -2.37 5.96 17.38
CA ALA A 164 -2.98 5.02 18.31
C ALA A 164 -1.87 4.15 18.95
N ARG A 165 -1.34 4.57 20.11
CA ARG A 165 -0.42 3.74 20.91
C ARG A 165 -1.22 2.71 21.70
N ARG A 166 -1.39 1.49 21.19
CA ARG A 166 -1.71 0.34 22.05
C ARG A 166 -0.40 -0.18 22.64
N ARG A 167 -0.21 -0.05 23.96
CA ARG A 167 0.85 -0.79 24.66
C ARG A 167 0.53 -2.28 24.50
N ALA A 168 1.42 -3.03 23.86
CA ALA A 168 1.33 -4.49 23.89
C ALA A 168 1.44 -4.93 25.36
N PRO A 169 0.59 -5.85 25.85
CA PRO A 169 0.81 -6.44 27.16
C PRO A 169 2.19 -7.12 27.16
N ARG A 170 2.98 -6.89 28.23
CA ARG A 170 4.28 -7.53 28.43
C ARG A 170 4.05 -9.06 28.40
N ARG A 171 4.35 -9.69 27.26
CA ARG A 171 4.42 -11.15 27.20
C ARG A 171 5.70 -11.56 27.92
N GLY A 172 5.57 -12.38 28.96
CA GLY A 172 6.71 -13.07 29.58
C GLY A 172 7.46 -13.94 28.57
N PRO A 173 8.66 -14.42 28.89
CA PRO A 173 9.53 -15.12 27.95
C PRO A 173 8.82 -16.36 27.36
N LEU A 174 8.78 -16.43 26.03
CA LEU A 174 8.34 -17.62 25.29
C LEU A 174 9.36 -18.74 25.51
N ARG A 175 9.02 -19.75 26.31
CA ARG A 175 9.75 -21.02 26.34
C ARG A 175 9.39 -21.83 25.09
N LEU A 176 10.34 -22.03 24.19
CA LEU A 176 10.24 -23.08 23.19
C LEU A 176 10.61 -24.42 23.84
N CYS A 177 9.79 -25.43 23.56
CA CYS A 177 9.87 -26.86 23.93
C CYS A 177 9.12 -27.28 25.21
N PRO A 178 7.94 -27.89 25.07
CA PRO A 178 7.58 -29.08 25.82
C PRO A 178 7.97 -30.32 24.99
N HIS A 179 8.76 -31.21 25.61
CA HIS A 179 8.88 -32.65 25.29
C HIS A 179 8.87 -33.10 23.81
N ARG A 180 10.02 -33.62 23.32
CA ARG A 180 10.10 -34.42 22.07
C ARG A 180 9.21 -35.68 22.21
N PRO A 181 8.23 -35.93 21.32
CA PRO A 181 7.68 -37.27 21.16
C PRO A 181 8.69 -38.14 20.39
N ARG A 182 8.91 -39.37 20.85
CA ARG A 182 9.64 -40.39 20.08
C ARG A 182 8.79 -40.79 18.87
N LEU A 183 9.33 -40.63 17.65
CA LEU A 183 8.72 -41.16 16.43
C LEU A 183 8.88 -42.70 16.38
N PRO A 184 7.87 -43.46 15.90
CA PRO A 184 8.01 -44.90 15.72
C PRO A 184 8.93 -45.22 14.54
N ARG A 185 9.76 -46.26 14.70
CA ARG A 185 10.65 -46.80 13.66
C ARG A 185 9.82 -47.56 12.62
N TYR A 186 9.95 -47.21 11.34
CA TYR A 186 9.48 -48.06 10.24
C TYR A 186 10.51 -49.15 9.90
N PRO A 187 10.09 -50.39 9.59
CA PRO A 187 11.00 -51.44 9.17
C PRO A 187 11.49 -51.22 7.73
N ARG A 188 12.71 -51.68 7.46
CA ARG A 188 13.34 -51.67 6.12
C ARG A 188 12.60 -52.65 5.21
N GLY A 189 12.28 -52.19 4.00
CA GLY A 189 11.82 -53.00 2.88
C GLY A 189 12.48 -52.49 1.60
N GLU A 190 12.96 -53.43 0.80
CA GLU A 190 13.91 -53.28 -0.30
C GLU A 190 13.30 -52.71 -1.59
N ASN A 191 14.16 -52.08 -2.38
CA ASN A 191 14.19 -51.95 -3.85
C ASN A 191 12.88 -51.96 -4.66
N LEU A 192 12.61 -50.83 -5.31
CA LEU A 192 12.18 -50.80 -6.72
C LEU A 192 12.66 -49.48 -7.37
N LEU A 193 13.77 -49.59 -8.10
CA LEU A 193 14.31 -48.59 -9.01
C LEU A 193 13.56 -48.67 -10.35
N GLN A 194 13.05 -47.53 -10.82
CA GLN A 194 12.86 -47.08 -12.22
C GLN A 194 11.87 -45.90 -12.14
N GLY A 195 12.09 -44.68 -12.62
CA GLY A 195 13.08 -44.11 -13.52
C GLY A 195 12.32 -43.09 -14.37
N PHE A 196 12.49 -41.78 -14.14
CA PHE A 196 12.15 -40.73 -15.11
C PHE A 196 12.92 -39.44 -14.76
N ARG A 197 13.84 -39.02 -15.64
CA ARG A 197 14.49 -37.70 -15.63
C ARG A 197 13.85 -36.82 -16.73
N PRO A 198 13.72 -35.49 -16.55
CA PRO A 198 13.22 -34.59 -17.58
C PRO A 198 14.30 -34.27 -18.65
N PRO A 199 13.91 -33.95 -19.90
CA PRO A 199 14.85 -33.75 -21.01
C PRO A 199 15.51 -32.35 -20.99
N LYS A 200 16.79 -32.30 -21.36
CA LYS A 200 17.57 -31.08 -21.62
C LYS A 200 17.43 -30.67 -23.08
N GLN A 201 17.13 -29.39 -23.33
CA GLN A 201 17.23 -28.77 -24.66
C GLN A 201 18.69 -28.70 -25.13
N ARG A 202 18.94 -28.99 -26.41
CA ARG A 202 20.19 -28.71 -27.13
C ARG A 202 19.89 -27.77 -28.30
N SER A 203 20.71 -26.73 -28.43
CA SER A 203 20.77 -25.82 -29.57
C SER A 203 21.47 -26.49 -30.76
N PRO A 204 21.09 -26.22 -32.03
CA PRO A 204 21.86 -26.67 -33.18
C PRO A 204 22.89 -25.62 -33.62
N ARG A 205 24.10 -26.08 -33.95
CA ARG A 205 25.02 -25.43 -34.89
C ARG A 205 24.86 -26.10 -36.25
N ASN A 206 24.55 -25.31 -37.27
CA ASN A 206 25.41 -25.04 -38.43
C ASN A 206 24.86 -23.80 -39.13
#